data_AF-A0A355SEM5-F1
#
_entry.id   AF-A0A355SEM5-F1
#
_cell.length_a   1.000
_cell.length_b   1.000
_cell.length_c   1.000
_cell.angle_alpha   90.00
_cell.angle_beta   90.00
_cell.angle_gamma   90.00
#
_symmetry.space_group_name_H-M   'P 1'
#
loop_
_entity.id
_entity.type
_entity.pdbx_description
1 polymer ?
#
loop_
_entity_poly.entity_id
_entity_poly.type
_entity_poly.pdbx_seq_one_letter_code
_entity_poly.pdbx_strand_id
1 'polypeptide(L)'
;CNYSDVEGKKLNRRPLNFILELFDRENKKGFKDQLVGPSSEAIKIAREVRHVFGHRNFGLMYDLSHMLLIKDNDGKSETPGVLKALAPYLFHIHIGNCVIDKNDPYYGDSHVSMDYRNGAVSKNILKEFVKALVEIGYKGIIGFEVATVKGEVSESVINIHKAYFDDARNSVIVNYALGSYAYVNRKFMPEQLFDMITDIRVAKPYAIYDEAKARRKRENLTLDGKLLILACDHPARCVTSVGDDPIKMGSRFEYLGRILRVLCHEEVDGVMTTPDIMDELFIISGIFREKTGKSFLDDKVLVGCMNRSGLAGFRYEMDDRMTAYDAETIVNMRMDAAKILLRLDKYRHSKESIMTMDYCAKAIDDCNKYDIPVMIEPLPVEHTEDGYKTKMDKDSLIQTIGVASALGNSSRNHWIKIPYVEGYSDVVKSTTMPILMLGGASEGSPVNTLENFERGMGAGRNVRGVLVG
;
A
#
# COMPACT_ATOMS: atom_id res chain seq x y z
N CYS A 1 16.94 16.58 -38.14
CA CYS A 1 17.17 15.12 -38.26
C CYS A 1 17.93 14.75 -39.55
N ASN A 2 17.33 14.85 -40.75
CA ASN A 2 17.95 14.47 -42.03
C ASN A 2 19.40 14.93 -42.23
N TYR A 3 19.68 16.23 -42.03
CA TYR A 3 21.03 16.77 -42.17
C TYR A 3 22.03 16.06 -41.25
N SER A 4 21.66 15.82 -39.99
CA SER A 4 22.52 15.14 -39.02
C SER A 4 22.72 13.66 -39.35
N ASP A 5 21.72 12.99 -39.91
CA ASP A 5 21.84 11.60 -40.34
C ASP A 5 22.81 11.48 -41.53
N VAL A 6 22.75 12.42 -42.47
CA VAL A 6 23.65 12.49 -43.63
C VAL A 6 25.08 12.82 -43.20
N GLU A 7 25.28 13.87 -42.41
CA GLU A 7 26.62 14.28 -41.96
C GLU A 7 27.23 13.28 -40.98
N GLY A 8 26.42 12.67 -40.10
CA GLY A 8 26.86 11.60 -39.21
C GLY A 8 27.42 10.40 -39.98
N LYS A 9 26.74 9.98 -41.05
CA LYS A 9 27.25 8.94 -41.95
C LYS A 9 28.55 9.34 -42.64
N LYS A 10 28.64 10.56 -43.19
CA LYS A 10 29.86 11.06 -43.85
C LYS A 10 31.06 11.12 -42.92
N LEU A 11 30.85 11.55 -41.68
CA LEU A 11 31.90 11.75 -40.67
C LEU A 11 32.18 10.49 -39.82
N ASN A 12 31.48 9.38 -40.08
CA ASN A 12 31.50 8.17 -39.25
C ASN A 12 31.24 8.45 -37.75
N ARG A 13 30.23 9.28 -37.47
CA ARG A 13 29.79 9.67 -36.13
C ARG A 13 28.31 9.36 -35.95
N ARG A 14 27.88 9.18 -34.69
CA ARG A 14 26.46 9.04 -34.38
C ARG A 14 25.72 10.35 -34.74
N PRO A 15 24.52 10.27 -35.34
CA PRO A 15 23.67 11.44 -35.54
C PRO A 15 23.37 12.12 -34.20
N LEU A 16 23.22 13.44 -34.24
CA LEU A 16 22.80 14.23 -33.08
C LEU A 16 21.37 13.87 -32.71
N ASN A 17 21.11 13.87 -31.40
CA ASN A 17 19.76 13.84 -30.89
C ASN A 17 19.15 15.24 -30.99
N PHE A 18 17.92 15.31 -31.48
CA PHE A 18 17.13 16.54 -31.51
C PHE A 18 16.13 16.47 -30.37
N ILE A 19 16.24 17.39 -29.43
CA ILE A 19 15.41 17.41 -28.25
C ILE A 19 14.54 18.67 -28.33
N LEU A 20 13.23 18.50 -28.23
CA LEU A 20 12.28 19.59 -28.13
C LEU A 20 11.84 19.71 -26.67
N GLU A 21 12.17 20.83 -26.05
CA GLU A 21 11.72 21.17 -24.71
C GLU A 21 10.31 21.75 -24.74
N LEU A 22 9.51 21.39 -23.74
CA LEU A 22 8.12 21.80 -23.61
C LEU A 22 8.05 23.06 -22.74
N PHE A 23 7.33 24.07 -23.22
CA PHE A 23 7.29 25.39 -22.60
C PHE A 23 5.87 25.96 -22.51
N ASP A 24 5.66 26.97 -21.68
CA ASP A 24 4.36 27.63 -21.61
C ASP A 24 4.06 28.53 -22.85
N ARG A 25 2.81 29.02 -22.94
CA ARG A 25 2.30 29.90 -24.01
C ARG A 25 1.98 31.32 -23.53
N GLU A 26 2.41 31.68 -22.33
CA GLU A 26 2.05 33.00 -21.79
C GLU A 26 3.02 34.06 -22.31
N ASN A 27 2.50 35.03 -23.06
CA ASN A 27 3.26 36.19 -23.47
C ASN A 27 3.38 37.21 -22.32
N LYS A 28 4.16 36.86 -21.30
CA LYS A 28 4.45 37.69 -20.12
C LYS A 28 5.90 37.53 -19.68
N LYS A 29 6.40 38.52 -18.93
CA LYS A 29 7.73 38.44 -18.31
C LYS A 29 7.79 37.22 -17.37
N GLY A 30 8.84 36.41 -17.50
CA GLY A 30 9.02 35.18 -16.73
C GLY A 30 8.43 33.93 -17.40
N PHE A 31 7.85 34.06 -18.58
CA PHE A 31 7.24 32.97 -19.35
C PHE A 31 7.92 32.87 -20.72
N LYS A 32 7.83 31.72 -21.37
CA LYS A 32 8.64 31.43 -22.58
C LYS A 32 7.93 31.75 -23.89
N ASP A 33 6.60 31.89 -23.85
CA ASP A 33 5.76 32.21 -25.02
C ASP A 33 6.04 31.32 -26.25
N GLN A 34 6.11 30.00 -26.03
CA GLN A 34 6.46 29.03 -27.06
C GLN A 34 5.23 28.30 -27.60
N LEU A 35 5.29 27.98 -28.90
CA LEU A 35 4.20 27.29 -29.59
C LEU A 35 3.97 25.86 -29.04
N VAL A 36 5.06 25.16 -28.69
CA VAL A 36 5.00 23.77 -28.22
C VAL A 36 5.15 23.73 -26.71
N GLY A 37 4.11 23.24 -26.05
CA GLY A 37 3.98 23.34 -24.61
C GLY A 37 3.13 22.26 -24.00
N PRO A 38 1.79 22.37 -24.10
CA PRO A 38 0.90 21.33 -23.61
C PRO A 38 1.37 19.96 -24.10
N SER A 39 1.60 19.05 -23.17
CA SER A 39 2.23 17.76 -23.44
C SER A 39 1.46 16.96 -24.49
N SER A 40 0.14 17.11 -24.54
CA SER A 40 -0.73 16.50 -25.55
C SER A 40 -0.37 16.89 -26.99
N GLU A 41 0.10 18.11 -27.22
CA GLU A 41 0.52 18.59 -28.53
C GLU A 41 1.95 18.20 -28.87
N ALA A 42 2.86 18.30 -27.89
CA ALA A 42 4.23 17.81 -28.04
C ALA A 42 4.27 16.31 -28.41
N ILE A 43 3.37 15.51 -27.84
CA ILE A 43 3.20 14.09 -28.20
C ILE A 43 2.80 13.94 -29.68
N LYS A 44 1.88 14.78 -30.19
CA LYS A 44 1.48 14.72 -31.62
C LYS A 44 2.68 15.02 -32.51
N ILE A 45 3.46 16.06 -32.19
CA ILE A 45 4.67 16.42 -32.94
C ILE A 45 5.69 15.27 -32.89
N ALA A 46 5.98 14.74 -31.71
CA ALA A 46 6.92 13.65 -31.54
C ALA A 46 6.50 12.39 -32.29
N ARG A 47 5.20 12.08 -32.31
CA ARG A 47 4.64 10.98 -33.10
C ARG A 47 4.86 11.19 -34.59
N GLU A 48 4.56 12.38 -35.09
CA GLU A 48 4.73 12.69 -36.52
C GLU A 48 6.20 12.58 -36.93
N VAL A 49 7.10 13.22 -36.19
CA VAL A 49 8.53 13.24 -36.50
C VAL A 49 9.15 11.84 -36.42
N ARG A 50 8.79 11.02 -35.42
CA ARG A 50 9.39 9.70 -35.24
C ARG A 50 8.75 8.61 -36.07
N HIS A 51 7.42 8.59 -36.18
CA HIS A 51 6.68 7.47 -36.79
C HIS A 51 6.28 7.74 -38.23
N VAL A 52 5.97 8.99 -38.59
CA VAL A 52 5.62 9.36 -39.98
C VAL A 52 6.87 9.69 -40.77
N PHE A 53 7.75 10.55 -40.23
CA PHE A 53 9.01 10.93 -40.90
C PHE A 53 10.21 10.04 -40.56
N GLY A 54 10.05 9.07 -39.65
CA GLY A 54 11.07 8.04 -39.37
C GLY A 54 12.28 8.49 -38.54
N HIS A 55 12.25 9.69 -37.94
CA HIS A 55 13.41 10.24 -37.23
C HIS A 55 13.47 9.81 -35.76
N ARG A 56 14.05 8.63 -35.51
CA ARG A 56 14.15 8.05 -34.15
C ARG A 56 15.05 8.82 -33.18
N ASN A 57 15.94 9.69 -33.67
CA ASN A 57 16.82 10.58 -32.89
C ASN A 57 16.12 11.86 -32.41
N PHE A 58 14.84 12.02 -32.70
CA PHE A 58 14.02 13.06 -32.09
C PHE A 58 13.42 12.59 -30.76
N GLY A 59 13.47 13.45 -29.74
CA GLY A 59 12.87 13.22 -28.43
C GLY A 59 12.38 14.52 -27.80
N LEU A 60 11.75 14.38 -26.64
CA LEU A 60 11.22 15.47 -25.83
C LEU A 60 12.04 15.67 -24.57
N MET A 61 12.11 16.91 -24.11
CA MET A 61 12.59 17.30 -22.78
C MET A 61 11.45 17.88 -21.98
N TYR A 62 11.31 17.43 -20.75
CA TYR A 62 10.26 17.89 -19.86
C TYR A 62 10.87 18.47 -18.58
N ASP A 63 10.48 19.70 -18.25
CA ASP A 63 10.90 20.39 -17.03
C ASP A 63 9.79 20.41 -15.99
N LEU A 64 10.16 20.07 -14.74
CA LEU A 64 9.31 20.19 -13.58
C LEU A 64 8.85 21.64 -13.30
N SER A 65 9.68 22.66 -13.55
CA SER A 65 9.30 24.08 -13.34
C SER A 65 8.12 24.44 -14.25
N HIS A 66 8.19 24.04 -15.51
CA HIS A 66 7.18 24.31 -16.53
C HIS A 66 5.89 23.53 -16.33
N MET A 67 5.91 22.36 -15.68
CA MET A 67 4.71 21.56 -15.39
C MET A 67 3.59 22.39 -14.74
N LEU A 68 3.95 23.33 -13.85
CA LEU A 68 2.97 24.17 -13.14
C LEU A 68 2.52 25.39 -13.96
N LEU A 69 3.31 25.78 -14.95
CA LEU A 69 3.09 26.95 -15.82
C LEU A 69 2.34 26.59 -17.10
N ILE A 70 2.60 25.41 -17.68
CA ILE A 70 1.88 24.86 -18.83
C ILE A 70 0.43 24.62 -18.43
N LYS A 71 -0.50 25.17 -19.23
CA LYS A 71 -1.94 24.97 -19.07
C LYS A 71 -2.48 24.11 -20.20
N ASP A 72 -3.33 23.14 -19.84
CA ASP A 72 -4.13 22.42 -20.83
C ASP A 72 -5.25 23.30 -21.41
N ASN A 73 -6.05 22.74 -22.32
CA ASN A 73 -7.15 23.46 -22.96
C ASN A 73 -8.24 23.91 -21.99
N ASP A 74 -8.32 23.30 -20.81
CA ASP A 74 -9.26 23.64 -19.73
C ASP A 74 -8.64 24.62 -18.71
N GLY A 75 -7.42 25.10 -18.96
CA GLY A 75 -6.70 26.03 -18.09
C GLY A 75 -6.06 25.39 -16.85
N LYS A 76 -5.99 24.06 -16.76
CA LYS A 76 -5.39 23.35 -15.63
C LYS A 76 -3.90 23.13 -15.86
N SER A 77 -3.12 23.22 -14.77
CA SER A 77 -1.70 22.87 -14.81
C SER A 77 -1.50 21.38 -15.04
N GLU A 78 -0.37 21.01 -15.63
CA GLU A 78 0.03 19.62 -15.72
C GLU A 78 0.41 19.06 -14.34
N THR A 79 0.43 17.73 -14.25
CA THR A 79 0.81 17.00 -13.03
C THR A 79 1.86 15.95 -13.38
N PRO A 80 2.59 15.38 -12.41
CA PRO A 80 3.55 14.30 -12.66
C PRO A 80 3.02 13.14 -13.50
N GLY A 81 1.70 12.89 -13.49
CA GLY A 81 1.04 11.86 -14.29
C GLY A 81 1.26 12.01 -15.81
N VAL A 82 1.56 13.20 -16.29
CA VAL A 82 1.82 13.47 -17.73
C VAL A 82 3.05 12.73 -18.26
N LEU A 83 4.03 12.44 -17.39
CA LEU A 83 5.23 11.68 -17.72
C LEU A 83 4.89 10.29 -18.28
N LYS A 84 3.77 9.68 -17.86
CA LYS A 84 3.31 8.37 -18.38
C LYS A 84 2.99 8.43 -19.87
N ALA A 85 2.39 9.53 -20.33
CA ALA A 85 2.06 9.74 -21.73
C ALA A 85 3.29 10.14 -22.56
N LEU A 86 4.22 10.88 -21.95
CA LEU A 86 5.47 11.32 -22.58
C LEU A 86 6.53 10.22 -22.67
N ALA A 87 6.47 9.21 -21.81
CA ALA A 87 7.49 8.16 -21.64
C ALA A 87 8.10 7.61 -22.93
N PRO A 88 7.34 7.31 -24.00
CA PRO A 88 7.93 6.78 -25.25
C PRO A 88 8.86 7.77 -25.96
N TYR A 89 8.74 9.07 -25.70
CA TYR A 89 9.41 10.17 -26.41
C TYR A 89 10.44 10.90 -25.55
N LEU A 90 10.48 10.68 -24.23
CA LEU A 90 11.36 11.41 -23.30
C LEU A 90 12.83 11.05 -23.48
N PHE A 91 13.66 12.06 -23.73
CA PHE A 91 15.12 11.93 -23.82
C PHE A 91 15.83 12.58 -22.64
N HIS A 92 15.29 13.68 -22.13
CA HIS A 92 15.90 14.48 -21.07
C HIS A 92 14.81 14.95 -20.08
N ILE A 93 15.16 15.05 -18.80
CA ILE A 93 14.32 15.65 -17.77
C ILE A 93 15.08 16.80 -17.12
N HIS A 94 14.44 17.94 -16.96
CA HIS A 94 14.93 19.01 -16.12
C HIS A 94 14.14 19.07 -14.80
N ILE A 95 14.85 19.41 -13.74
CA ILE A 95 14.28 19.70 -12.42
C ILE A 95 14.66 21.13 -12.08
N GLY A 96 13.72 22.05 -12.33
CA GLY A 96 13.75 23.42 -11.82
C GLY A 96 12.61 23.71 -10.84
N ASN A 97 12.61 24.91 -10.28
CA ASN A 97 11.50 25.49 -9.53
C ASN A 97 10.96 26.73 -10.25
N CYS A 98 9.69 27.07 -10.03
CA CYS A 98 9.08 28.27 -10.57
C CYS A 98 8.31 29.01 -9.49
N VAL A 99 7.81 30.21 -9.79
CA VAL A 99 6.97 30.99 -8.88
C VAL A 99 5.63 31.29 -9.56
N ILE A 100 4.53 30.92 -8.91
CA ILE A 100 3.18 31.12 -9.44
C ILE A 100 2.45 32.33 -8.83
N ASP A 101 3.00 32.94 -7.77
CA ASP A 101 2.47 34.17 -7.20
C ASP A 101 2.83 35.37 -8.10
N LYS A 102 1.80 36.01 -8.65
CA LYS A 102 1.92 37.17 -9.56
C LYS A 102 2.55 38.40 -8.90
N ASN A 103 2.54 38.48 -7.58
CA ASN A 103 3.09 39.61 -6.85
C ASN A 103 4.57 39.42 -6.49
N ASP A 104 5.12 38.23 -6.70
CA ASP A 104 6.53 37.95 -6.43
C ASP A 104 7.43 38.48 -7.57
N PRO A 105 8.57 39.13 -7.27
CA PRO A 105 9.47 39.65 -8.29
C PRO A 105 10.06 38.58 -9.23
N TYR A 106 10.03 37.30 -8.82
CA TYR A 106 10.49 36.15 -9.59
C TYR A 106 9.34 35.33 -10.19
N TYR A 107 8.14 35.91 -10.34
CA TYR A 107 6.99 35.26 -10.99
C TYR A 107 7.35 34.65 -12.36
N GLY A 108 6.93 33.40 -12.58
CA GLY A 108 7.18 32.62 -13.78
C GLY A 108 8.29 31.56 -13.61
N ASP A 109 8.87 31.15 -14.73
CA ASP A 109 9.98 30.22 -14.86
C ASP A 109 11.31 30.87 -14.47
N SER A 110 11.50 31.06 -13.17
CA SER A 110 12.64 31.79 -12.60
C SER A 110 13.73 30.90 -12.04
N HIS A 111 13.53 29.58 -11.97
CA HIS A 111 14.51 28.61 -11.46
C HIS A 111 15.07 28.94 -10.08
N VAL A 112 14.24 29.56 -9.23
CA VAL A 112 14.59 29.89 -7.84
C VAL A 112 14.99 28.65 -7.04
N SER A 113 15.64 28.84 -5.90
CA SER A 113 15.99 27.74 -5.00
C SER A 113 14.77 26.90 -4.59
N MET A 114 14.97 25.59 -4.34
CA MET A 114 13.91 24.68 -3.87
C MET A 114 13.36 25.03 -2.47
N ASP A 115 14.12 25.78 -1.69
CA ASP A 115 13.70 26.34 -0.40
C ASP A 115 13.21 27.80 -0.50
N TYR A 116 13.13 28.37 -1.70
CA TYR A 116 12.59 29.70 -1.90
C TYR A 116 11.14 29.77 -1.42
N ARG A 117 10.85 30.76 -0.56
CA ARG A 117 9.58 30.85 0.19
C ARG A 117 8.33 30.76 -0.68
N ASN A 118 8.35 31.37 -1.86
CA ASN A 118 7.20 31.40 -2.78
C ASN A 118 7.40 30.45 -3.98
N GLY A 119 8.36 29.52 -3.90
CA GLY A 119 8.58 28.49 -4.91
C GLY A 119 7.38 27.54 -4.99
N ALA A 120 6.95 27.22 -6.21
CA ALA A 120 5.76 26.44 -6.47
C ALA A 120 6.02 24.92 -6.41
N VAL A 121 7.25 24.48 -6.67
CA VAL A 121 7.65 23.08 -6.54
C VAL A 121 7.92 22.75 -5.08
N SER A 122 6.92 22.17 -4.42
CA SER A 122 7.07 21.67 -3.05
C SER A 122 7.84 20.34 -3.00
N LYS A 123 8.31 19.95 -1.81
CA LYS A 123 8.91 18.62 -1.57
C LYS A 123 7.99 17.47 -2.02
N ASN A 124 6.68 17.61 -1.83
CA ASN A 124 5.70 16.58 -2.23
C ASN A 124 5.57 16.51 -3.76
N ILE A 125 5.56 17.65 -4.44
CA ILE A 125 5.53 17.68 -5.92
C ILE A 125 6.80 17.02 -6.48
N LEU A 126 7.97 17.33 -5.91
CA LEU A 126 9.23 16.69 -6.32
C LEU A 126 9.20 15.17 -6.09
N LYS A 127 8.69 14.71 -4.93
CA LYS A 127 8.52 13.27 -4.63
C LYS A 127 7.62 12.56 -5.64
N GLU A 128 6.45 13.12 -5.94
CA GLU A 128 5.54 12.55 -6.95
C GLU A 128 6.14 12.58 -8.36
N PHE A 129 6.91 13.61 -8.70
CA PHE A 129 7.62 13.69 -9.97
C PHE A 129 8.68 12.60 -10.11
N VAL A 130 9.55 12.45 -9.10
CA VAL A 130 10.57 11.40 -9.08
C VAL A 130 9.94 10.01 -9.08
N LYS A 131 8.85 9.81 -8.34
CA LYS A 131 8.06 8.57 -8.36
C LYS A 131 7.56 8.27 -9.77
N ALA A 132 6.96 9.25 -10.45
CA ALA A 132 6.49 9.08 -11.82
C ALA A 132 7.62 8.70 -12.80
N LEU A 133 8.84 9.26 -12.62
CA LEU A 133 10.02 8.85 -13.39
C LEU A 133 10.42 7.38 -13.14
N VAL A 134 10.36 6.92 -11.89
CA VAL A 134 10.59 5.50 -11.55
C VAL A 134 9.50 4.62 -12.13
N GLU A 135 8.23 5.02 -12.05
CA GLU A 135 7.08 4.29 -12.60
C GLU A 135 7.20 4.05 -14.11
N ILE A 136 7.66 5.05 -14.87
CA ILE A 136 7.87 4.92 -16.31
C ILE A 136 9.22 4.25 -16.67
N GLY A 137 10.03 3.89 -15.67
CA GLY A 137 11.34 3.29 -15.88
C GLY A 137 12.34 4.21 -16.56
N TYR A 138 12.27 5.52 -16.33
CA TYR A 138 13.14 6.50 -16.98
C TYR A 138 14.62 6.24 -16.68
N LYS A 139 15.46 6.24 -17.73
CA LYS A 139 16.93 6.02 -17.66
C LYS A 139 17.74 7.12 -18.34
N GLY A 140 17.07 8.18 -18.80
CA GLY A 140 17.73 9.30 -19.48
C GLY A 140 18.41 10.25 -18.50
N ILE A 141 18.88 11.39 -19.02
CA ILE A 141 19.60 12.41 -18.24
C ILE A 141 18.59 13.22 -17.42
N ILE A 142 18.91 13.44 -16.15
CA ILE A 142 18.22 14.41 -15.29
C ILE A 142 19.16 15.59 -15.07
N GLY A 143 18.83 16.74 -15.65
CA GLY A 143 19.46 18.03 -15.42
C GLY A 143 18.74 18.81 -14.32
N PHE A 144 19.44 19.77 -13.70
CA PHE A 144 18.86 20.71 -12.75
C PHE A 144 19.00 22.12 -13.31
N GLU A 145 17.88 22.84 -13.40
CA GLU A 145 17.87 24.23 -13.80
C GLU A 145 17.73 25.11 -12.56
N VAL A 146 18.77 25.91 -12.32
CA VAL A 146 18.94 26.63 -11.05
C VAL A 146 19.47 28.02 -11.33
N ALA A 147 18.81 29.03 -10.77
CA ALA A 147 19.23 30.41 -10.78
C ALA A 147 19.29 30.95 -9.35
N THR A 148 20.32 31.74 -9.05
CA THR A 148 20.45 32.44 -7.76
C THR A 148 19.60 33.70 -7.76
N VAL A 149 18.89 33.95 -6.65
CA VAL A 149 18.28 35.25 -6.38
C VAL A 149 19.22 36.16 -5.59
N LYS A 150 18.89 37.46 -5.50
CA LYS A 150 19.77 38.47 -4.89
C LYS A 150 20.19 38.08 -3.46
N GLY A 151 21.48 37.87 -3.26
CA GLY A 151 22.09 37.55 -1.96
C GLY A 151 22.40 36.07 -1.74
N GLU A 152 22.00 35.18 -2.65
CA GLU A 152 22.33 33.76 -2.59
C GLU A 152 23.73 33.46 -3.15
N VAL A 153 24.35 32.42 -2.60
CA VAL A 153 25.61 31.86 -3.09
C VAL A 153 25.31 30.60 -3.90
N SER A 154 25.83 30.50 -5.12
CA SER A 154 25.52 29.39 -6.05
C SER A 154 25.76 28.01 -5.44
N GLU A 155 26.84 27.83 -4.67
CA GLU A 155 27.14 26.56 -4.01
C GLU A 155 26.06 26.14 -2.99
N SER A 156 25.52 27.12 -2.24
CA SER A 156 24.42 26.86 -1.29
C SER A 156 23.18 26.38 -2.04
N VAL A 157 22.80 27.06 -3.12
CA VAL A 157 21.60 26.72 -3.91
C VAL A 157 21.74 25.33 -4.53
N ILE A 158 22.92 24.99 -5.06
CA ILE A 158 23.21 23.63 -5.60
C ILE A 158 23.06 22.57 -4.50
N ASN A 159 23.63 22.81 -3.31
CA ASN A 159 23.54 21.86 -2.20
C ASN A 159 22.10 21.66 -1.71
N ILE A 160 21.28 22.71 -1.72
CA ILE A 160 19.85 22.64 -1.39
C ILE A 160 19.11 21.75 -2.39
N HIS A 161 19.31 21.95 -3.70
CA HIS A 161 18.65 21.12 -4.72
C HIS A 161 19.06 19.65 -4.63
N LYS A 162 20.35 19.38 -4.39
CA LYS A 162 20.84 18.01 -4.13
C LYS A 162 20.15 17.38 -2.93
N ALA A 163 20.09 18.09 -1.80
CA ALA A 163 19.45 17.58 -0.58
C ALA A 163 17.95 17.31 -0.79
N TYR A 164 17.24 18.18 -1.52
CA TYR A 164 15.82 17.98 -1.85
C TYR A 164 15.61 16.78 -2.78
N PHE A 165 16.47 16.62 -3.79
CA PHE A 165 16.40 15.45 -4.68
C PHE A 165 16.75 14.16 -3.94
N ASP A 166 17.75 14.17 -3.06
CA ASP A 166 18.12 13.03 -2.23
C ASP A 166 16.99 12.65 -1.24
N ASP A 167 16.32 13.62 -0.62
CA ASP A 167 15.10 13.37 0.17
C ASP A 167 13.99 12.78 -0.70
N ALA A 168 13.79 13.31 -1.91
CA ALA A 168 12.75 12.82 -2.80
C ALA A 168 13.00 11.38 -3.25
N ARG A 169 14.17 11.08 -3.82
CA ARG A 169 14.50 9.75 -4.36
C ARG A 169 14.57 8.65 -3.31
N ASN A 170 14.86 8.99 -2.05
CA ASN A 170 14.96 8.02 -0.96
C ASN A 170 13.66 7.91 -0.16
N SER A 171 12.63 8.70 -0.50
CA SER A 171 11.35 8.66 0.18
C SER A 171 10.61 7.34 -0.03
N VAL A 172 9.80 6.94 0.95
CA VAL A 172 8.98 5.72 0.90
C VAL A 172 8.13 5.70 -0.37
N ILE A 173 7.55 6.83 -0.77
CA ILE A 173 6.68 6.86 -1.95
C ILE A 173 7.41 6.55 -3.26
N VAL A 174 8.69 6.92 -3.39
CA VAL A 174 9.52 6.59 -4.56
C VAL A 174 10.03 5.16 -4.48
N ASN A 175 10.45 4.71 -3.30
CA ASN A 175 10.91 3.33 -3.09
C ASN A 175 9.80 2.30 -3.37
N TYR A 176 8.55 2.65 -3.11
CA TYR A 176 7.37 1.84 -3.39
C TYR A 176 6.73 2.14 -4.76
N ALA A 177 7.39 2.91 -5.62
CA ALA A 177 6.91 3.11 -6.99
C ALA A 177 6.83 1.75 -7.70
N LEU A 178 5.63 1.38 -8.16
CA LEU A 178 5.35 0.05 -8.70
C LEU A 178 5.96 -0.18 -10.09
N GLY A 179 6.67 0.80 -10.66
CA GLY A 179 7.15 0.69 -12.03
C GLY A 179 5.98 0.58 -13.01
N SER A 180 6.18 -0.25 -14.04
CA SER A 180 5.13 -0.64 -14.99
C SER A 180 4.21 -1.76 -14.46
N TYR A 181 4.28 -2.12 -13.17
CA TYR A 181 3.48 -3.20 -12.62
C TYR A 181 2.01 -2.80 -12.57
N ALA A 182 1.18 -3.57 -13.24
CA ALA A 182 -0.27 -3.53 -13.10
C ALA A 182 -0.75 -4.88 -12.55
N TYR A 183 -1.53 -4.83 -11.48
CA TYR A 183 -2.20 -6.03 -10.97
C TYR A 183 -3.24 -6.51 -11.99
N VAL A 184 -3.18 -7.79 -12.33
CA VAL A 184 -4.13 -8.44 -13.24
C VAL A 184 -4.67 -9.69 -12.55
N ASN A 185 -5.93 -9.67 -12.13
CA ASN A 185 -6.54 -10.74 -11.33
C ASN A 185 -6.38 -12.11 -11.96
N ARG A 186 -6.69 -12.21 -13.26
CA ARG A 186 -6.62 -13.46 -14.04
C ARG A 186 -5.26 -14.14 -14.08
N LYS A 187 -4.17 -13.44 -13.71
CA LYS A 187 -2.84 -14.07 -13.57
C LYS A 187 -2.74 -14.97 -12.34
N PHE A 188 -3.54 -14.69 -11.31
CA PHE A 188 -3.53 -15.40 -10.03
C PHE A 188 -4.82 -16.21 -9.81
N MET A 189 -5.94 -15.71 -10.32
CA MET A 189 -7.25 -16.36 -10.25
C MET A 189 -7.95 -16.30 -11.62
N PRO A 190 -7.70 -17.27 -12.51
CA PRO A 190 -8.49 -17.44 -13.74
C PRO A 190 -9.92 -17.88 -13.42
N GLU A 191 -10.90 -17.53 -14.26
CA GLU A 191 -12.31 -17.93 -14.08
C GLU A 191 -12.48 -19.45 -13.95
N GLN A 192 -11.74 -20.23 -14.74
CA GLN A 192 -11.80 -21.69 -14.66
C GLN A 192 -11.42 -22.23 -13.28
N LEU A 193 -10.43 -21.61 -12.62
CA LEU A 193 -10.04 -22.00 -11.26
C LEU A 193 -11.14 -21.63 -10.26
N PHE A 194 -11.79 -20.48 -10.44
CA PHE A 194 -12.91 -20.05 -9.62
C PHE A 194 -14.12 -21.00 -9.75
N ASP A 195 -14.44 -21.42 -10.97
CA ASP A 195 -15.52 -22.39 -11.23
C ASP A 195 -15.19 -23.77 -10.62
N MET A 196 -13.94 -24.22 -10.76
CA MET A 196 -13.48 -25.49 -10.17
C MET A 196 -13.64 -25.54 -8.63
N ILE A 197 -13.55 -24.40 -7.93
CA ILE A 197 -13.80 -24.36 -6.48
C ILE A 197 -15.24 -24.79 -6.20
N THR A 198 -16.19 -24.28 -6.98
CA THR A 198 -17.61 -24.65 -6.83
C THR A 198 -17.83 -26.11 -7.16
N ASP A 199 -17.23 -26.61 -8.24
CA ASP A 199 -17.32 -28.03 -8.62
C ASP A 199 -16.79 -28.95 -7.51
N ILE A 200 -15.67 -28.61 -6.89
CA ILE A 200 -15.10 -29.37 -5.77
C ILE A 200 -15.98 -29.30 -4.53
N ARG A 201 -16.54 -28.12 -4.21
CA ARG A 201 -17.48 -27.99 -3.08
C ARG A 201 -18.70 -28.92 -3.25
N VAL A 202 -19.19 -29.09 -4.48
CA VAL A 202 -20.32 -29.98 -4.78
C VAL A 202 -19.90 -31.45 -4.81
N ALA A 203 -18.84 -31.79 -5.54
CA ALA A 203 -18.50 -33.17 -5.85
C ALA A 203 -17.59 -33.82 -4.81
N LYS A 204 -16.72 -33.05 -4.14
CA LYS A 204 -15.68 -33.53 -3.21
C LYS A 204 -15.50 -32.58 -2.01
N PRO A 205 -16.55 -32.31 -1.21
CA PRO A 205 -16.47 -31.34 -0.11
C PRO A 205 -15.40 -31.68 0.94
N TYR A 206 -15.06 -32.97 1.12
CA TYR A 206 -14.03 -33.39 2.08
C TYR A 206 -12.59 -33.16 1.62
N ALA A 207 -12.35 -32.75 0.37
CA ALA A 207 -11.02 -32.45 -0.14
C ALA A 207 -10.30 -31.35 0.65
N ILE A 208 -11.06 -30.45 1.30
CA ILE A 208 -10.55 -29.43 2.22
C ILE A 208 -9.76 -30.08 3.37
N TYR A 209 -10.34 -31.09 4.02
CA TYR A 209 -9.72 -31.78 5.15
C TYR A 209 -8.53 -32.64 4.71
N ASP A 210 -8.62 -33.25 3.53
CA ASP A 210 -7.54 -34.04 2.96
C ASP A 210 -6.31 -33.16 2.71
N GLU A 211 -6.50 -31.97 2.13
CA GLU A 211 -5.41 -31.02 1.91
C GLU A 211 -4.86 -30.46 3.24
N ALA A 212 -5.74 -30.12 4.19
CA ALA A 212 -5.32 -29.67 5.52
C ALA A 212 -4.41 -30.71 6.21
N LYS A 213 -4.76 -32.00 6.12
CA LYS A 213 -3.94 -33.12 6.62
C LYS A 213 -2.62 -33.27 5.88
N ALA A 214 -2.64 -33.14 4.55
CA ALA A 214 -1.48 -33.34 3.69
C ALA A 214 -0.46 -32.19 3.75
N ARG A 215 -0.89 -30.96 4.12
CA ARG A 215 0.01 -29.80 4.18
C ARG A 215 1.15 -30.01 5.18
N ARG A 216 2.32 -29.49 4.81
CA ARG A 216 3.43 -29.30 5.75
C ARG A 216 3.11 -28.09 6.62
N LYS A 217 2.86 -28.34 7.91
CA LYS A 217 2.73 -27.29 8.93
C LYS A 217 4.14 -26.79 9.30
N ARG A 218 4.27 -25.49 9.49
CA ARG A 218 5.53 -24.89 9.95
C ARG A 218 5.85 -25.39 11.37
N GLU A 219 7.12 -25.65 11.66
CA GLU A 219 7.55 -26.18 12.96
C GLU A 219 7.36 -25.17 14.10
N ASN A 220 7.78 -23.92 13.86
CA ASN A 220 7.64 -22.81 14.80
C ASN A 220 6.75 -21.73 14.19
N LEU A 221 5.98 -21.01 15.01
CA LEU A 221 5.11 -19.93 14.52
C LEU A 221 5.92 -18.87 13.73
N THR A 222 7.05 -18.44 14.30
CA THR A 222 7.97 -17.45 13.70
C THR A 222 9.27 -18.10 13.25
N LEU A 223 9.87 -17.61 12.16
CA LEU A 223 11.20 -18.06 11.72
C LEU A 223 12.33 -17.24 12.35
N ASP A 224 12.14 -15.93 12.52
CA ASP A 224 13.14 -14.98 13.04
C ASP A 224 12.63 -14.19 14.27
N GLY A 225 11.53 -14.65 14.86
CA GLY A 225 10.81 -13.94 15.92
C GLY A 225 9.86 -12.86 15.44
N LYS A 226 9.63 -12.72 14.13
CA LYS A 226 8.64 -11.81 13.53
C LYS A 226 7.57 -12.56 12.72
N LEU A 227 6.50 -11.84 12.37
CA LEU A 227 5.41 -12.30 11.50
C LEU A 227 4.93 -11.20 10.55
N LEU A 228 4.72 -11.57 9.29
CA LEU A 228 3.96 -10.82 8.28
C LEU A 228 2.76 -11.66 7.83
N ILE A 229 1.57 -11.36 8.35
CA ILE A 229 0.33 -12.10 8.07
C ILE A 229 -0.67 -11.23 7.31
N LEU A 230 -1.24 -11.77 6.24
CA LEU A 230 -2.33 -11.14 5.51
C LEU A 230 -3.68 -11.37 6.22
N ALA A 231 -4.46 -10.31 6.45
CA ALA A 231 -5.78 -10.38 7.07
C ALA A 231 -6.91 -10.39 6.01
N CYS A 232 -7.79 -11.38 6.03
CA CYS A 232 -8.86 -11.51 5.03
C CYS A 232 -10.26 -11.72 5.62
N ASP A 233 -10.47 -11.45 6.90
CA ASP A 233 -11.72 -11.74 7.61
C ASP A 233 -12.80 -10.64 7.50
N HIS A 234 -12.51 -9.52 6.82
CA HIS A 234 -13.37 -8.30 6.81
C HIS A 234 -14.76 -8.49 6.20
N PRO A 235 -14.93 -9.16 5.04
CA PRO A 235 -16.26 -9.30 4.42
C PRO A 235 -17.29 -9.98 5.33
N ALA A 236 -16.86 -10.97 6.12
CA ALA A 236 -17.72 -11.66 7.09
C ALA A 236 -18.22 -10.77 8.23
N ARG A 237 -17.63 -9.58 8.40
CA ARG A 237 -18.05 -8.54 9.35
C ARG A 237 -18.92 -7.45 8.71
N CYS A 238 -19.39 -7.65 7.47
CA CYS A 238 -20.05 -6.62 6.67
C CYS A 238 -19.15 -5.42 6.34
N VAL A 239 -17.82 -5.61 6.38
CA VAL A 239 -16.84 -4.60 5.96
C VAL A 239 -16.34 -5.00 4.58
N THR A 240 -16.86 -4.33 3.55
CA THR A 240 -16.50 -4.59 2.15
C THR A 240 -15.95 -3.37 1.40
N SER A 241 -15.90 -2.21 2.06
CA SER A 241 -15.47 -0.96 1.44
C SER A 241 -13.94 -0.83 1.36
N VAL A 242 -13.47 -0.17 0.30
CA VAL A 242 -12.07 0.27 0.15
C VAL A 242 -12.08 1.62 -0.54
N GLY A 243 -11.59 2.66 0.13
CA GLY A 243 -11.75 4.04 -0.34
C GLY A 243 -13.24 4.39 -0.48
N ASP A 244 -13.61 5.00 -1.61
CA ASP A 244 -14.99 5.43 -1.87
C ASP A 244 -15.90 4.32 -2.41
N ASP A 245 -15.36 3.14 -2.75
CA ASP A 245 -16.15 2.00 -3.25
C ASP A 245 -16.66 1.17 -2.05
N PRO A 246 -17.99 1.17 -1.78
CA PRO A 246 -18.55 0.55 -0.59
C PRO A 246 -18.46 -0.99 -0.60
N ILE A 247 -18.22 -1.60 -1.75
CA ILE A 247 -18.26 -3.07 -1.93
C ILE A 247 -17.01 -3.60 -2.65
N LYS A 248 -15.89 -2.88 -2.62
CA LYS A 248 -14.67 -3.26 -3.34
C LYS A 248 -14.14 -4.67 -3.00
N MET A 249 -14.31 -5.11 -1.75
CA MET A 249 -13.95 -6.46 -1.30
C MET A 249 -15.08 -7.49 -1.51
N GLY A 250 -16.26 -7.08 -1.99
CA GLY A 250 -17.43 -7.94 -2.19
C GLY A 250 -17.27 -8.95 -3.33
N SER A 251 -16.41 -8.67 -4.32
CA SER A 251 -16.12 -9.62 -5.39
C SER A 251 -15.18 -10.72 -4.90
N ARG A 252 -15.72 -11.90 -4.59
CA ARG A 252 -14.92 -13.07 -4.16
C ARG A 252 -13.84 -13.45 -5.18
N PHE A 253 -14.14 -13.33 -6.47
CA PHE A 253 -13.21 -13.60 -7.56
C PHE A 253 -11.99 -12.66 -7.53
N GLU A 254 -12.21 -11.36 -7.33
CA GLU A 254 -11.12 -10.39 -7.21
C GLU A 254 -10.37 -10.54 -5.87
N TYR A 255 -11.11 -10.81 -4.79
CA TYR A 255 -10.53 -10.92 -3.46
C TYR A 255 -9.58 -12.11 -3.35
N LEU A 256 -9.99 -13.30 -3.82
CA LEU A 256 -9.12 -14.48 -3.84
C LEU A 256 -7.88 -14.28 -4.71
N GLY A 257 -8.00 -13.64 -5.88
CA GLY A 257 -6.83 -13.36 -6.72
C GLY A 257 -5.80 -12.48 -6.00
N ARG A 258 -6.25 -11.49 -5.20
CA ARG A 258 -5.36 -10.63 -4.42
C ARG A 258 -4.72 -11.40 -3.27
N ILE A 259 -5.48 -12.25 -2.58
CA ILE A 259 -4.97 -13.13 -1.52
C ILE A 259 -3.87 -14.04 -2.06
N LEU A 260 -4.13 -14.73 -3.17
CA LEU A 260 -3.14 -15.60 -3.81
C LEU A 260 -1.90 -14.83 -4.24
N ARG A 261 -2.06 -13.64 -4.85
CA ARG A 261 -0.92 -12.78 -5.22
C ARG A 261 -0.01 -12.50 -4.03
N VAL A 262 -0.57 -12.16 -2.88
CA VAL A 262 0.20 -11.83 -1.68
C VAL A 262 0.85 -13.09 -1.11
N LEU A 263 0.10 -14.20 -1.00
CA LEU A 263 0.62 -15.46 -0.47
C LEU A 263 1.74 -16.08 -1.31
N CYS A 264 1.81 -15.79 -2.61
CA CYS A 264 2.94 -16.17 -3.45
C CYS A 264 4.27 -15.51 -3.06
N HIS A 265 4.25 -14.45 -2.25
CA HIS A 265 5.48 -13.81 -1.79
C HIS A 265 6.13 -14.62 -0.65
N GLU A 266 7.44 -14.79 -0.71
CA GLU A 266 8.19 -15.61 0.26
C GLU A 266 8.24 -14.97 1.65
N GLU A 267 8.32 -13.63 1.72
CA GLU A 267 8.33 -12.89 2.99
C GLU A 267 6.98 -12.88 3.72
N VAL A 268 5.89 -13.27 3.05
CA VAL A 268 4.58 -13.34 3.71
C VAL A 268 4.48 -14.68 4.44
N ASP A 269 4.47 -14.62 5.77
CA ASP A 269 4.44 -15.80 6.62
C ASP A 269 3.16 -16.60 6.49
N GLY A 270 2.04 -15.95 6.19
CA GLY A 270 0.77 -16.63 6.08
C GLY A 270 -0.45 -15.72 6.00
N VAL A 271 -1.59 -16.25 6.42
CA VAL A 271 -2.90 -15.61 6.24
C VAL A 271 -3.81 -15.88 7.44
N MET A 272 -4.62 -14.88 7.78
CA MET A 272 -5.71 -14.96 8.75
C MET A 272 -7.06 -14.80 8.05
N THR A 273 -7.95 -15.78 8.20
CA THR A 273 -9.23 -15.76 7.49
C THR A 273 -10.38 -16.33 8.31
N THR A 274 -11.59 -16.13 7.80
CA THR A 274 -12.79 -16.89 8.15
C THR A 274 -12.86 -18.23 7.41
N PRO A 275 -13.76 -19.15 7.81
CA PRO A 275 -13.82 -20.51 7.25
C PRO A 275 -14.02 -20.57 5.73
N ASP A 276 -14.90 -19.73 5.19
CA ASP A 276 -15.21 -19.68 3.76
C ASP A 276 -13.96 -19.48 2.89
N ILE A 277 -13.07 -18.58 3.30
CA ILE A 277 -11.83 -18.26 2.58
C ILE A 277 -10.78 -19.34 2.79
N MET A 278 -10.62 -19.84 4.01
CA MET A 278 -9.63 -20.87 4.30
C MET A 278 -9.94 -22.15 3.51
N ASP A 279 -11.22 -22.53 3.44
CA ASP A 279 -11.70 -23.63 2.62
C ASP A 279 -11.33 -23.45 1.14
N GLU A 280 -11.54 -22.24 0.59
CA GLU A 280 -11.16 -21.91 -0.78
C GLU A 280 -9.65 -22.06 -0.99
N LEU A 281 -8.84 -21.58 -0.03
CA LEU A 281 -7.39 -21.73 -0.08
C LEU A 281 -6.96 -23.20 -0.01
N PHE A 282 -7.59 -24.03 0.83
CA PHE A 282 -7.33 -25.47 0.86
C PHE A 282 -7.74 -26.15 -0.45
N ILE A 283 -8.88 -25.81 -1.03
CA ILE A 283 -9.31 -26.35 -2.34
C ILE A 283 -8.29 -25.99 -3.43
N ILE A 284 -7.93 -24.71 -3.53
CA ILE A 284 -6.95 -24.23 -4.51
C ILE A 284 -5.59 -24.92 -4.26
N SER A 285 -5.21 -25.12 -3.00
CA SER A 285 -3.98 -25.81 -2.62
C SER A 285 -3.98 -27.27 -3.04
N GLY A 286 -5.10 -27.97 -2.87
CA GLY A 286 -5.27 -29.35 -3.34
C GLY A 286 -5.13 -29.44 -4.86
N ILE A 287 -5.78 -28.55 -5.63
CA ILE A 287 -5.62 -28.48 -7.09
C ILE A 287 -4.15 -28.21 -7.47
N PHE A 288 -3.49 -27.30 -6.76
CA PHE A 288 -2.09 -26.97 -7.00
C PHE A 288 -1.17 -28.15 -6.69
N ARG A 289 -1.45 -28.91 -5.63
CA ARG A 289 -0.73 -30.13 -5.25
C ARG A 289 -0.87 -31.23 -6.29
N GLU A 290 -2.08 -31.48 -6.79
CA GLU A 290 -2.30 -32.46 -7.85
C GLU A 290 -1.45 -32.17 -9.09
N LYS A 291 -1.21 -30.89 -9.40
CA LYS A 291 -0.43 -30.48 -10.58
C LYS A 291 1.07 -30.39 -10.34
N THR A 292 1.51 -30.07 -9.13
CA THR A 292 2.92 -29.71 -8.85
C THR A 292 3.60 -30.60 -7.84
N GLY A 293 2.85 -31.44 -7.12
CA GLY A 293 3.32 -32.23 -5.98
C GLY A 293 3.57 -31.42 -4.69
N LYS A 294 3.29 -30.11 -4.69
CA LYS A 294 3.51 -29.21 -3.55
C LYS A 294 2.26 -28.41 -3.24
N SER A 295 2.14 -27.93 -2.00
CA SER A 295 1.12 -26.93 -1.65
C SER A 295 1.75 -25.56 -1.53
N PHE A 296 1.00 -24.51 -1.91
CA PHE A 296 1.41 -23.13 -1.64
C PHE A 296 1.11 -22.70 -0.20
N LEU A 297 0.40 -23.52 0.58
CA LEU A 297 0.16 -23.38 2.02
C LEU A 297 1.18 -24.16 2.87
N ASP A 298 2.08 -24.94 2.24
CA ASP A 298 3.19 -25.57 2.95
C ASP A 298 4.06 -24.49 3.61
N ASP A 299 4.35 -24.68 4.90
CA ASP A 299 5.06 -23.75 5.78
C ASP A 299 4.44 -22.35 5.92
N LYS A 300 3.22 -22.12 5.43
CA LYS A 300 2.46 -20.91 5.73
C LYS A 300 1.77 -21.03 7.09
N VAL A 301 1.74 -19.92 7.83
CA VAL A 301 1.02 -19.74 9.09
C VAL A 301 -0.46 -19.47 8.79
N LEU A 302 -1.33 -20.42 9.16
CA LEU A 302 -2.76 -20.29 8.96
C LEU A 302 -3.43 -19.87 10.28
N VAL A 303 -4.11 -18.72 10.28
CA VAL A 303 -4.76 -18.17 11.47
C VAL A 303 -6.28 -18.19 11.30
N GLY A 304 -6.98 -18.86 12.20
CA GLY A 304 -8.44 -18.96 12.16
C GLY A 304 -9.11 -17.81 12.92
N CYS A 305 -9.93 -17.01 12.24
CA CYS A 305 -10.82 -16.04 12.89
C CYS A 305 -11.95 -16.77 13.63
N MET A 306 -12.19 -16.43 14.90
CA MET A 306 -13.19 -17.12 15.74
C MET A 306 -14.53 -16.39 15.84
N ASN A 307 -14.54 -15.05 15.91
CA ASN A 307 -15.77 -14.25 16.09
C ASN A 307 -16.05 -13.29 14.94
N ARG A 308 -17.32 -13.26 14.49
CA ARG A 308 -17.81 -12.38 13.41
C ARG A 308 -19.27 -11.93 13.51
N SER A 309 -20.02 -12.24 14.57
CA SER A 309 -21.41 -11.76 14.66
C SER A 309 -21.52 -10.25 14.93
N GLY A 310 -20.43 -9.59 15.34
CA GLY A 310 -20.36 -8.15 15.55
C GLY A 310 -20.30 -7.38 14.23
N LEU A 311 -21.35 -7.47 13.41
CA LEU A 311 -21.46 -6.86 12.08
C LEU A 311 -21.37 -5.33 12.14
N ALA A 312 -20.56 -4.74 11.26
CA ALA A 312 -20.36 -3.30 11.19
C ALA A 312 -21.67 -2.56 10.83
N GLY A 313 -22.02 -1.53 11.59
CA GLY A 313 -23.22 -0.70 11.39
C GLY A 313 -24.51 -1.29 11.94
N PHE A 314 -24.48 -2.50 12.52
CA PHE A 314 -25.68 -3.13 13.08
C PHE A 314 -25.87 -2.71 14.54
N ARG A 315 -27.12 -2.65 15.00
CA ARG A 315 -27.45 -2.28 16.40
C ARG A 315 -26.76 -3.16 17.46
N TYR A 316 -26.54 -4.43 17.14
CA TYR A 316 -25.93 -5.43 18.02
C TYR A 316 -24.44 -5.64 17.70
N GLU A 317 -23.80 -4.68 17.03
CA GLU A 317 -22.41 -4.76 16.60
C GLU A 317 -21.42 -5.13 17.72
N MET A 318 -21.70 -4.76 18.97
CA MET A 318 -20.84 -5.06 20.12
C MET A 318 -21.04 -6.45 20.73
N ASP A 319 -22.05 -7.21 20.30
CA ASP A 319 -22.29 -8.62 20.68
C ASP A 319 -21.59 -9.53 19.65
N ASP A 320 -20.25 -9.59 19.73
CA ASP A 320 -19.37 -10.25 18.76
C ASP A 320 -19.01 -11.67 19.21
N ARG A 321 -19.96 -12.57 18.97
CA ARG A 321 -19.98 -13.99 19.33
C ARG A 321 -19.04 -14.83 18.45
N MET A 322 -18.64 -15.97 19.01
CA MET A 322 -17.91 -17.01 18.30
C MET A 322 -18.81 -17.69 17.27
N THR A 323 -18.72 -17.26 16.01
CA THR A 323 -19.53 -17.74 14.89
C THR A 323 -18.70 -18.33 13.75
N ALA A 324 -17.39 -18.42 13.94
CA ALA A 324 -16.45 -18.95 12.96
C ALA A 324 -15.68 -20.12 13.61
N TYR A 325 -14.34 -20.11 13.59
CA TYR A 325 -13.56 -21.22 14.11
C TYR A 325 -13.64 -21.37 15.63
N ASP A 326 -13.74 -22.61 16.11
CA ASP A 326 -13.42 -23.00 17.49
C ASP A 326 -12.01 -23.63 17.58
N ALA A 327 -11.55 -23.84 18.82
CA ALA A 327 -10.21 -24.34 19.06
C ALA A 327 -10.00 -25.77 18.52
N GLU A 328 -11.00 -26.64 18.63
CA GLU A 328 -10.94 -28.02 18.12
C GLU A 328 -10.81 -28.04 16.59
N THR A 329 -11.58 -27.22 15.89
CA THR A 329 -11.49 -27.09 14.43
C THR A 329 -10.13 -26.55 14.01
N ILE A 330 -9.56 -25.59 14.76
CA ILE A 330 -8.20 -25.08 14.51
C ILE A 330 -7.16 -26.22 14.56
N VAL A 331 -7.24 -27.10 15.56
CA VAL A 331 -6.36 -28.29 15.63
C VAL A 331 -6.62 -29.26 14.48
N ASN A 332 -7.87 -29.60 14.23
CA ASN A 332 -8.27 -30.61 13.23
C ASN A 332 -7.91 -30.19 11.80
N MET A 333 -8.03 -28.89 11.50
CA MET A 333 -7.61 -28.28 10.23
C MET A 333 -6.12 -27.97 10.20
N ARG A 334 -5.38 -28.34 11.25
CA ARG A 334 -3.94 -28.13 11.42
C ARG A 334 -3.55 -26.68 11.23
N MET A 335 -4.38 -25.72 11.64
CA MET A 335 -4.04 -24.30 11.66
C MET A 335 -3.01 -23.99 12.76
N ASP A 336 -2.39 -22.82 12.68
CA ASP A 336 -1.23 -22.44 13.48
C ASP A 336 -1.59 -21.51 14.65
N ALA A 337 -2.63 -20.70 14.49
CA ALA A 337 -3.09 -19.76 15.52
C ALA A 337 -4.59 -19.46 15.39
N ALA A 338 -5.14 -18.84 16.42
CA ALA A 338 -6.47 -18.27 16.44
C ALA A 338 -6.41 -16.74 16.39
N LYS A 339 -7.49 -16.10 15.95
CA LYS A 339 -7.68 -14.66 16.03
C LYS A 339 -9.06 -14.33 16.58
N ILE A 340 -9.09 -13.37 17.51
CA ILE A 340 -10.33 -12.81 18.06
C ILE A 340 -10.34 -11.29 17.94
N LEU A 341 -11.51 -10.69 17.67
CA LEU A 341 -11.75 -9.25 17.75
C LEU A 341 -12.38 -8.93 19.10
N LEU A 342 -11.78 -8.01 19.87
CA LEU A 342 -12.33 -7.54 21.13
C LEU A 342 -12.52 -6.04 21.07
N ARG A 343 -13.76 -5.58 20.95
CA ARG A 343 -14.08 -4.15 21.01
C ARG A 343 -14.67 -3.81 22.36
N LEU A 344 -14.15 -2.75 22.97
CA LEU A 344 -14.59 -2.28 24.29
C LEU A 344 -15.09 -0.85 24.21
N ASP A 345 -16.38 -0.68 24.51
CA ASP A 345 -16.99 0.64 24.71
C ASP A 345 -16.91 1.04 26.19
N LYS A 346 -16.33 2.22 26.46
CA LYS A 346 -16.10 2.74 27.81
C LYS A 346 -17.35 3.43 28.40
N TYR A 347 -18.32 3.85 27.59
CA TYR A 347 -19.45 4.68 28.03
C TYR A 347 -20.79 3.92 28.08
N ARG A 348 -21.89 4.66 28.36
CA ARG A 348 -23.18 4.10 28.81
C ARG A 348 -23.76 3.08 27.80
N HIS A 349 -24.04 1.88 28.33
CA HIS A 349 -24.75 0.75 27.72
C HIS A 349 -23.95 -0.12 26.73
N SER A 350 -22.91 -0.81 27.20
CA SER A 350 -22.38 -1.97 26.46
C SER A 350 -22.37 -3.23 27.31
N LYS A 351 -23.56 -3.73 27.64
CA LYS A 351 -23.71 -5.08 28.21
C LYS A 351 -23.08 -6.11 27.25
N GLU A 352 -23.14 -5.80 25.97
CA GLU A 352 -22.60 -6.52 24.84
C GLU A 352 -21.06 -6.59 24.89
N SER A 353 -20.34 -5.53 25.30
CA SER A 353 -18.88 -5.64 25.54
C SER A 353 -18.56 -6.68 26.60
N ILE A 354 -19.32 -6.72 27.69
CA ILE A 354 -19.14 -7.71 28.77
C ILE A 354 -19.45 -9.12 28.26
N MET A 355 -20.49 -9.29 27.44
CA MET A 355 -20.80 -10.58 26.80
C MET A 355 -19.66 -11.03 25.87
N THR A 356 -19.19 -10.14 24.99
CA THR A 356 -18.07 -10.41 24.09
C THR A 356 -16.80 -10.76 24.86
N MET A 357 -16.53 -10.10 25.99
CA MET A 357 -15.43 -10.46 26.89
C MET A 357 -15.58 -11.88 27.45
N ASP A 358 -16.76 -12.29 27.88
CA ASP A 358 -17.03 -13.67 28.35
C ASP A 358 -16.81 -14.70 27.22
N TYR A 359 -17.28 -14.42 26.01
CA TYR A 359 -17.06 -15.29 24.85
C TYR A 359 -15.57 -15.39 24.51
N CYS A 360 -14.86 -14.26 24.49
CA CYS A 360 -13.43 -14.21 24.25
C CYS A 360 -12.62 -14.98 25.31
N ALA A 361 -12.94 -14.80 26.59
CA ALA A 361 -12.25 -15.50 27.67
C ALA A 361 -12.42 -17.03 27.56
N LYS A 362 -13.63 -17.51 27.26
CA LYS A 362 -13.90 -18.94 27.04
C LYS A 362 -13.16 -19.49 25.82
N ALA A 363 -13.16 -18.75 24.71
CA ALA A 363 -12.43 -19.16 23.51
C ALA A 363 -10.91 -19.21 23.72
N ILE A 364 -10.35 -18.27 24.50
CA ILE A 364 -8.95 -18.28 24.92
C ILE A 364 -8.66 -19.50 25.80
N ASP A 365 -9.52 -19.80 26.77
CA ASP A 365 -9.39 -20.98 27.63
C ASP A 365 -9.38 -22.28 26.82
N ASP A 366 -10.24 -22.37 25.81
CA ASP A 366 -10.29 -23.51 24.89
C ASP A 366 -9.03 -23.59 24.01
N CYS A 367 -8.54 -22.46 23.49
CA CYS A 367 -7.27 -22.42 22.75
C CYS A 367 -6.07 -22.84 23.63
N ASN A 368 -6.05 -22.41 24.89
CA ASN A 368 -5.04 -22.79 25.86
C ASN A 368 -5.05 -24.29 26.21
N LYS A 369 -6.16 -25.02 26.02
CA LYS A 369 -6.15 -26.49 26.20
C LYS A 369 -5.35 -27.21 25.12
N TYR A 370 -5.19 -26.58 23.95
CA TYR A 370 -4.51 -27.14 22.78
C TYR A 370 -3.19 -26.40 22.44
N ASP A 371 -2.72 -25.54 23.33
CA ASP A 371 -1.53 -24.69 23.15
C ASP A 371 -1.57 -23.85 21.86
N ILE A 372 -2.75 -23.36 21.48
CA ILE A 372 -2.95 -22.51 20.30
C ILE A 372 -2.58 -21.05 20.65
N PRO A 373 -1.66 -20.41 19.91
CA PRO A 373 -1.46 -18.96 19.96
C PRO A 373 -2.73 -18.19 19.60
N VAL A 374 -3.08 -17.17 20.39
CA VAL A 374 -4.27 -16.35 20.15
C VAL A 374 -3.87 -14.90 19.85
N MET A 375 -4.15 -14.46 18.64
CA MET A 375 -4.01 -13.07 18.20
C MET A 375 -5.27 -12.30 18.61
N ILE A 376 -5.18 -11.60 19.73
CA ILE A 376 -6.26 -10.77 20.28
C ILE A 376 -6.16 -9.40 19.63
N GLU A 377 -7.24 -8.93 19.02
CA GLU A 377 -7.35 -7.58 18.43
C GLU A 377 -8.18 -6.67 19.35
N PRO A 378 -7.57 -6.08 20.40
CA PRO A 378 -8.27 -5.20 21.32
C PRO A 378 -8.38 -3.79 20.76
N LEU A 379 -9.61 -3.31 20.56
CA LEU A 379 -9.88 -1.97 20.05
C LEU A 379 -10.82 -1.20 20.99
N PRO A 380 -10.38 -0.07 21.57
CA PRO A 380 -11.31 0.85 22.22
C PRO A 380 -12.23 1.46 21.16
N VAL A 381 -13.52 1.52 21.45
CA VAL A 381 -14.50 2.13 20.54
C VAL A 381 -15.33 3.18 21.26
N GLU A 382 -15.92 4.07 20.47
CA GLU A 382 -16.96 4.99 20.89
C GLU A 382 -18.16 4.91 19.95
N HIS A 383 -19.36 5.07 20.51
CA HIS A 383 -20.57 5.13 19.73
C HIS A 383 -20.75 6.52 19.12
N THR A 384 -20.96 6.57 17.81
CA THR A 384 -21.21 7.79 17.02
C THR A 384 -22.58 7.70 16.33
N GLU A 385 -23.00 8.76 15.61
CA GLU A 385 -24.26 8.73 14.84
C GLU A 385 -24.22 7.66 13.72
N ASP A 386 -23.04 7.39 13.16
CA ASP A 386 -22.81 6.41 12.09
C ASP A 386 -22.46 5.01 12.61
N GLY A 387 -22.61 4.78 13.93
CA GLY A 387 -22.27 3.52 14.60
C GLY A 387 -20.95 3.58 15.38
N TYR A 388 -20.32 2.43 15.60
CA TYR A 388 -19.12 2.36 16.43
C TYR A 388 -17.84 2.72 15.66
N LYS A 389 -17.07 3.66 16.20
CA LYS A 389 -15.77 4.07 15.66
C LYS A 389 -14.65 3.66 16.61
N THR A 390 -13.53 3.19 16.05
CA THR A 390 -12.33 2.89 16.83
C THR A 390 -11.66 4.18 17.29
N LYS A 391 -11.33 4.26 18.58
CA LYS A 391 -10.58 5.37 19.16
C LYS A 391 -9.10 5.20 18.89
N MET A 392 -8.51 6.16 18.17
CA MET A 392 -7.11 6.13 17.73
C MET A 392 -6.22 6.97 18.66
N ASP A 393 -6.35 6.78 19.98
CA ASP A 393 -5.57 7.49 21.00
C ASP A 393 -4.80 6.55 21.94
N LYS A 394 -3.64 7.05 22.40
CA LYS A 394 -2.70 6.32 23.26
C LYS A 394 -3.34 5.76 24.53
N ASP A 395 -4.04 6.61 25.28
CA ASP A 395 -4.51 6.27 26.62
C ASP A 395 -5.62 5.22 26.58
N SER A 396 -6.52 5.32 25.60
CA SER A 396 -7.58 4.34 25.39
C SER A 396 -6.98 2.99 24.98
N LEU A 397 -5.99 2.97 24.08
CA LEU A 397 -5.33 1.72 23.69
C LEU A 397 -4.60 1.07 24.87
N ILE A 398 -3.85 1.83 25.66
CA ILE A 398 -3.15 1.30 26.86
C ILE A 398 -4.16 0.64 27.83
N GLN A 399 -5.30 1.30 28.07
CA GLN A 399 -6.36 0.75 28.94
C GLN A 399 -6.93 -0.56 28.36
N THR A 400 -7.27 -0.59 27.08
CA THR A 400 -7.85 -1.77 26.41
C THR A 400 -6.85 -2.93 26.32
N ILE A 401 -5.56 -2.66 26.07
CA ILE A 401 -4.50 -3.68 26.06
C ILE A 401 -4.34 -4.30 27.44
N GLY A 402 -4.41 -3.50 28.52
CA GLY A 402 -4.38 -4.01 29.89
C GLY A 402 -5.50 -5.02 30.17
N VAL A 403 -6.73 -4.72 29.71
CA VAL A 403 -7.87 -5.64 29.82
C VAL A 403 -7.64 -6.91 29.00
N ALA A 404 -7.27 -6.77 27.73
CA ALA A 404 -7.06 -7.89 26.82
C ALA A 404 -5.93 -8.83 27.28
N SER A 405 -4.89 -8.26 27.86
CA SER A 405 -3.75 -9.01 28.41
C SER A 405 -4.15 -9.96 29.55
N ALA A 406 -5.24 -9.65 30.27
CA ALA A 406 -5.71 -10.43 31.41
C ALA A 406 -6.83 -11.42 31.08
N LEU A 407 -7.29 -11.50 29.82
CA LEU A 407 -8.39 -12.39 29.45
C LEU A 407 -7.97 -13.87 29.45
N GLY A 408 -8.88 -14.73 29.90
CA GLY A 408 -8.66 -16.18 29.97
C GLY A 408 -7.81 -16.63 31.16
N ASN A 409 -7.54 -17.92 31.20
CA ASN A 409 -6.89 -18.64 32.30
C ASN A 409 -5.36 -18.60 32.26
N SER A 410 -4.78 -18.12 31.16
CA SER A 410 -3.34 -17.97 30.96
C SER A 410 -3.07 -17.09 29.76
N SER A 411 -2.12 -16.17 29.89
CA SER A 411 -1.69 -15.30 28.80
C SER A 411 -0.44 -15.78 28.05
N ARG A 412 0.00 -17.02 28.29
CA ARG A 412 1.26 -17.58 27.75
C ARG A 412 1.34 -17.56 26.23
N ASN A 413 0.19 -17.60 25.58
CA ASN A 413 0.03 -17.73 24.13
C ASN A 413 -0.61 -16.48 23.48
N HIS A 414 -0.70 -15.37 24.22
CA HIS A 414 -1.30 -14.14 23.71
C HIS A 414 -0.37 -13.40 22.75
N TRP A 415 -0.96 -12.94 21.65
CA TRP A 415 -0.41 -11.95 20.74
C TRP A 415 -1.40 -10.78 20.66
N ILE A 416 -0.91 -9.55 20.69
CA ILE A 416 -1.75 -8.35 20.69
C ILE A 416 -1.71 -7.71 19.30
N LYS A 417 -2.87 -7.59 18.64
CA LYS A 417 -3.03 -6.98 17.33
C LYS A 417 -3.65 -5.59 17.49
N ILE A 418 -2.89 -4.51 17.26
CA ILE A 418 -3.34 -3.13 17.53
C ILE A 418 -2.86 -2.13 16.46
N PRO A 419 -3.57 -1.00 16.25
CA PRO A 419 -3.12 0.02 15.31
C PRO A 419 -1.95 0.81 15.88
N TYR A 420 -1.17 1.43 14.99
CA TYR A 420 -0.22 2.48 15.39
C TYR A 420 -0.96 3.78 15.74
N VAL A 421 -0.51 4.47 16.79
CA VAL A 421 -1.00 5.79 17.21
C VAL A 421 0.16 6.67 17.68
N GLU A 422 -0.07 7.97 17.81
CA GLU A 422 0.91 8.87 18.43
C GLU A 422 1.21 8.44 19.89
N GLY A 423 2.47 8.51 20.29
CA GLY A 423 2.92 8.03 21.60
C GLY A 423 3.02 6.49 21.72
N TYR A 424 3.17 5.79 20.59
CA TYR A 424 3.27 4.33 20.52
C TYR A 424 4.34 3.72 21.43
N SER A 425 5.41 4.46 21.75
CA SER A 425 6.47 4.05 22.68
C SER A 425 5.98 3.75 24.10
N ASP A 426 4.87 4.36 24.52
CA ASP A 426 4.21 4.06 25.80
C ASP A 426 3.23 2.90 25.62
N VAL A 427 2.53 2.86 24.48
CA VAL A 427 1.57 1.78 24.14
C VAL A 427 2.25 0.42 24.19
N VAL A 428 3.42 0.27 23.57
CA VAL A 428 4.16 -1.00 23.55
C VAL A 428 4.65 -1.43 24.93
N LYS A 429 4.77 -0.50 25.89
CA LYS A 429 5.16 -0.80 27.29
C LYS A 429 3.98 -1.24 28.16
N SER A 430 2.75 -1.16 27.66
CA SER A 430 1.55 -1.58 28.41
C SER A 430 1.42 -3.10 28.56
N THR A 431 2.21 -3.88 27.82
CA THR A 431 2.22 -5.35 27.88
C THR A 431 3.61 -5.90 27.57
N THR A 432 3.90 -7.10 28.06
CA THR A 432 5.10 -7.88 27.68
C THR A 432 4.83 -8.84 26.52
N MET A 433 3.58 -8.94 26.08
CA MET A 433 3.15 -9.81 24.98
C MET A 433 3.70 -9.32 23.64
N PRO A 434 3.93 -10.24 22.68
CA PRO A 434 4.26 -9.86 21.32
C PRO A 434 3.10 -9.09 20.66
N ILE A 435 3.45 -8.03 19.94
CA ILE A 435 2.52 -7.13 19.26
C ILE A 435 2.65 -7.29 17.75
N LEU A 436 1.52 -7.43 17.07
CA LEU A 436 1.39 -7.27 15.62
C LEU A 436 0.66 -5.96 15.33
N MET A 437 1.24 -5.12 14.49
CA MET A 437 0.55 -3.90 14.06
C MET A 437 -0.48 -4.23 12.99
N LEU A 438 -1.61 -3.54 13.00
CA LEU A 438 -2.63 -3.62 11.96
C LEU A 438 -2.67 -2.35 11.11
N GLY A 439 -3.12 -2.49 9.87
CA GLY A 439 -3.44 -1.36 8.99
C GLY A 439 -4.83 -0.82 9.27
N GLY A 440 -4.99 0.50 9.18
CA GLY A 440 -6.29 1.15 9.20
C GLY A 440 -7.05 0.99 7.87
N ALA A 441 -8.17 1.71 7.73
CA ALA A 441 -8.87 1.78 6.45
C ALA A 441 -7.95 2.28 5.34
N SER A 442 -8.13 1.78 4.12
CA SER A 442 -7.32 2.19 2.97
C SER A 442 -7.60 3.65 2.60
N GLU A 443 -6.58 4.50 2.71
CA GLU A 443 -6.59 5.91 2.26
C GLU A 443 -6.10 6.07 0.81
N GLY A 444 -5.99 4.97 0.05
CA GLY A 444 -5.54 4.95 -1.35
C GLY A 444 -4.02 4.98 -1.56
N SER A 445 -3.26 5.44 -0.57
CA SER A 445 -1.79 5.36 -0.52
C SER A 445 -1.31 4.46 0.63
N PRO A 446 -0.42 3.48 0.39
CA PRO A 446 0.12 2.65 1.46
C PRO A 446 1.19 3.36 2.30
N VAL A 447 1.65 4.54 1.89
CA VAL A 447 2.82 5.22 2.47
C VAL A 447 2.64 5.48 3.97
N ASN A 448 1.49 6.04 4.38
CA ASN A 448 1.21 6.31 5.79
C ASN A 448 1.27 5.02 6.63
N THR A 449 0.67 3.94 6.14
CA THR A 449 0.67 2.64 6.80
C THR A 449 2.09 2.08 6.93
N LEU A 450 2.91 2.19 5.88
CA LEU A 450 4.29 1.72 5.88
C LEU A 450 5.18 2.54 6.84
N GLU A 451 5.05 3.87 6.85
CA GLU A 451 5.76 4.73 7.81
C GLU A 451 5.35 4.41 9.25
N ASN A 452 4.05 4.16 9.49
CA ASN A 452 3.56 3.75 10.80
C ASN A 452 4.15 2.38 11.22
N PHE A 453 4.29 1.44 10.29
CA PHE A 453 4.94 0.17 10.56
C PHE A 453 6.43 0.34 10.86
N GLU A 454 7.15 1.15 10.09
CA GLU A 454 8.57 1.44 10.35
C GLU A 454 8.76 2.04 11.75
N ARG A 455 8.01 3.08 12.09
CA ARG A 455 8.06 3.73 13.42
C ARG A 455 7.66 2.77 14.53
N GLY A 456 6.60 2.00 14.33
CA GLY A 456 6.10 1.06 15.32
C GLY A 456 7.05 -0.10 15.58
N MET A 457 7.68 -0.68 14.55
CA MET A 457 8.75 -1.68 14.70
C MET A 457 9.93 -1.15 15.52
N GLY A 458 10.22 0.16 15.41
CA GLY A 458 11.26 0.83 16.19
C GLY A 458 10.87 1.19 17.63
N ALA A 459 9.58 1.10 17.99
CA ALA A 459 9.08 1.59 19.29
C ALA A 459 9.36 0.65 20.47
N GLY A 460 9.49 -0.66 20.22
CA GLY A 460 9.70 -1.64 21.28
C GLY A 460 10.08 -3.04 20.78
N ARG A 461 10.87 -3.77 21.58
CA ARG A 461 11.33 -5.14 21.24
C ARG A 461 10.21 -6.17 21.15
N ASN A 462 9.08 -5.89 21.78
CA ASN A 462 7.89 -6.74 21.72
C ASN A 462 7.02 -6.47 20.48
N VAL A 463 7.35 -5.49 19.63
CA VAL A 463 6.70 -5.34 18.33
C VAL A 463 7.32 -6.34 17.35
N ARG A 464 6.54 -7.34 16.94
CA ARG A 464 7.00 -8.53 16.22
C ARG A 464 6.49 -8.60 14.79
N GLY A 465 5.96 -7.52 14.23
CA GLY A 465 5.57 -7.47 12.82
C GLY A 465 4.15 -6.98 12.64
N VAL A 466 3.45 -7.50 11.63
CA VAL A 466 2.16 -6.96 11.19
C VAL A 466 1.16 -8.06 10.84
N LEU A 467 -0.13 -7.75 11.09
CA LEU A 467 -1.27 -8.49 10.59
C LEU A 467 -2.20 -7.49 9.91
N VAL A 468 -2.10 -7.40 8.58
CA VAL A 468 -2.66 -6.31 7.76
C VAL A 468 -3.45 -6.85 6.58
N GLY A 469 -4.54 -6.19 6.21
CA GLY A 469 -5.45 -6.60 5.14
C GLY A 469 -5.26 -5.85 3.83
#